data_AF-A0A2E2R3H0-F1
#
_entry.id   AF-A0A2E2R3H0-F1
#
_cell.length_a   1.000
_cell.length_b   1.000
_cell.length_c   1.000
_cell.angle_alpha   90.00
_cell.angle_beta   90.00
_cell.angle_gamma   90.00
#
_symmetry.space_group_name_H-M   'P 1'
#
loop_
_entity.id
_entity.type
_entity.pdbx_description
1 polymer ?
#
loop_
_entity_poly.entity_id
_entity_poly.type
_entity_poly.pdbx_seq_one_letter_code
_entity_poly.pdbx_strand_id
1 'polypeptide(L)'
;MAGGLSWLGKHFAKVEVVAGQSVVQQQHIPMLKAIAEGLLDPALPTTGRTQSIESAVNAFVDATKTLAASAQAELGQLLNILENPVGRRLIADLGTSWEQATPAQVQAFLVSFRDHPIPALQPGYHALHDLMMAGWYGLPEQWADMGYPGPPFQVL
;
A
#
# COMPACT_ATOMS: atom_id res chain seq x y z
N MET A 1 -5.69 14.73 12.93
CA MET A 1 -4.59 14.20 13.79
C MET A 1 -3.44 13.88 12.86
N ALA A 2 -2.42 14.72 12.80
CA ALA A 2 -1.26 14.57 11.92
C ALA A 2 -0.02 14.54 12.81
N GLY A 3 0.88 13.58 12.61
CA GLY A 3 2.13 13.50 13.38
C GLY A 3 2.44 12.16 14.06
N GLY A 4 1.87 11.04 13.63
CA GLY A 4 2.18 9.72 14.20
C GLY A 4 3.62 9.25 13.93
N LEU A 5 4.27 9.76 12.88
CA LEU A 5 5.55 9.25 12.39
C LEU A 5 6.72 10.26 12.47
N SER A 6 6.55 11.42 13.13
CA SER A 6 7.59 12.47 13.12
C SER A 6 8.93 12.03 13.74
N TRP A 7 8.93 10.99 14.57
CA TRP A 7 10.13 10.42 15.16
C TRP A 7 11.05 9.70 14.13
N LEU A 8 10.52 9.23 12.99
CA LEU A 8 11.30 8.58 11.94
C LEU A 8 12.19 9.55 11.15
N GLY A 9 11.84 10.85 11.14
CA GLY A 9 12.53 11.87 10.35
C GLY A 9 13.98 12.17 10.76
N LYS A 10 14.47 11.62 11.88
CA LYS A 10 15.88 11.81 12.29
C LYS A 10 16.86 10.88 11.56
N HIS A 11 16.39 9.77 11.01
CA HIS A 11 17.24 8.74 10.38
C HIS A 11 16.89 8.44 8.92
N PHE A 12 15.73 8.90 8.45
CA PHE A 12 15.31 8.72 7.06
C PHE A 12 15.18 10.09 6.38
N ALA A 13 15.72 10.17 5.16
CA ALA A 13 15.65 11.39 4.36
C ALA A 13 14.19 11.82 4.20
N LYS A 14 13.96 13.14 4.35
CA LYS A 14 12.63 13.73 4.15
C LYS A 14 12.19 13.46 2.71
N VAL A 15 10.97 12.96 2.53
CA VAL A 15 10.37 12.80 1.21
C VAL A 15 9.81 14.13 0.76
N GLU A 16 10.28 14.61 -0.39
CA GLU A 16 9.74 15.80 -1.04
C GLU A 16 8.45 15.42 -1.79
N VAL A 17 7.40 16.23 -1.60
CA VAL A 17 6.11 16.04 -2.25
C VAL A 17 5.95 17.09 -3.33
N VAL A 18 5.83 16.63 -4.57
CA VAL A 18 5.58 17.47 -5.74
C VAL A 18 4.10 17.36 -6.08
N ALA A 19 3.41 18.50 -6.21
CA ALA A 19 1.97 18.51 -6.49
C ALA A 19 1.63 17.72 -7.77
N GLY A 20 0.67 16.82 -7.67
CA GLY A 20 0.22 15.97 -8.78
C GLY A 20 1.11 14.76 -9.10
N GLN A 21 2.24 14.59 -8.41
CA GLN A 21 3.09 13.41 -8.53
C GLN A 21 2.85 12.46 -7.35
N SER A 22 2.95 11.16 -7.59
CA SER A 22 2.90 10.18 -6.51
C SER A 22 4.25 10.10 -5.80
N VAL A 23 4.22 9.89 -4.49
CA VAL A 23 5.40 9.55 -3.68
C VAL A 23 5.89 8.11 -3.89
N VAL A 24 5.09 7.28 -4.57
CA VAL A 24 5.45 5.91 -4.95
C VAL A 24 6.46 5.96 -6.09
N GLN A 25 7.59 5.27 -5.91
CA GLN A 25 8.67 5.15 -6.87
C GLN A 25 8.71 3.75 -7.47
N GLN A 26 9.43 3.57 -8.59
CA GLN A 26 9.55 2.28 -9.27
C GLN A 26 10.07 1.16 -8.35
N GLN A 27 10.99 1.49 -7.45
CA GLN A 27 11.53 0.54 -6.48
C GLN A 27 10.50 0.02 -5.45
N HIS A 28 9.38 0.73 -5.25
CA HIS A 28 8.31 0.29 -4.33
C HIS A 28 7.31 -0.67 -4.98
N ILE A 29 7.30 -0.78 -6.31
CA ILE A 29 6.29 -1.56 -7.03
C ILE A 29 6.32 -3.05 -6.67
N PRO A 30 7.47 -3.73 -6.54
CA PRO A 30 7.51 -5.12 -6.11
C PRO A 30 6.90 -5.35 -4.73
N MET A 31 7.22 -4.48 -3.77
CA MET A 31 6.61 -4.47 -2.44
C MET A 31 5.09 -4.28 -2.52
N LEU A 32 4.61 -3.30 -3.29
CA LEU A 32 3.19 -3.03 -3.42
C LEU A 32 2.44 -4.19 -4.09
N LYS A 33 3.04 -4.87 -5.07
CA LYS A 33 2.48 -6.09 -5.68
C LYS A 33 2.37 -7.22 -4.65
N ALA A 34 3.40 -7.44 -3.85
CA ALA A 34 3.38 -8.45 -2.78
C ALA A 34 2.30 -8.12 -1.72
N ILE A 35 2.21 -6.87 -1.29
CA ILE A 35 1.19 -6.40 -0.33
C ILE A 35 -0.22 -6.52 -0.92
N ALA A 36 -0.41 -6.13 -2.19
CA ALA A 36 -1.69 -6.29 -2.89
C ALA A 36 -2.10 -7.76 -2.93
N GLU A 37 -1.18 -8.67 -3.27
CA GLU A 37 -1.46 -10.10 -3.23
C GLU A 37 -1.85 -10.60 -1.84
N GLY A 38 -1.14 -10.20 -0.78
CA GLY A 38 -1.49 -10.59 0.59
C GLY A 38 -2.85 -10.04 1.06
N LEU A 39 -3.12 -8.76 0.79
CA LEU A 39 -4.36 -8.11 1.22
C LEU A 39 -5.59 -8.55 0.41
N LEU A 40 -5.41 -8.86 -0.87
CA LEU A 40 -6.49 -9.14 -1.81
C LEU A 40 -6.62 -10.63 -2.15
N ASP A 41 -5.78 -11.51 -1.59
CA ASP A 41 -5.71 -12.95 -1.93
C ASP A 41 -7.08 -13.63 -2.20
N PRO A 42 -8.07 -13.55 -1.30
CA PRO A 42 -9.38 -14.18 -1.52
C PRO A 42 -10.27 -13.46 -2.55
N ALA A 43 -10.00 -12.19 -2.84
CA ALA A 43 -10.76 -11.37 -3.80
C ALA A 43 -10.16 -11.41 -5.22
N LEU A 44 -8.90 -11.85 -5.35
CA LEU A 44 -8.22 -11.90 -6.64
C LEU A 44 -8.75 -13.06 -7.51
N PRO A 45 -9.02 -12.82 -8.81
CA PRO A 45 -9.52 -13.85 -9.70
C PRO A 45 -8.45 -14.91 -9.99
N THR A 46 -8.88 -16.15 -10.26
CA THR A 46 -7.96 -17.24 -10.63
C THR A 46 -7.32 -16.99 -12.00
N THR A 47 -8.08 -16.46 -12.95
CA THR A 47 -7.59 -16.05 -14.28
C THR A 47 -7.38 -14.54 -14.30
N GLY A 48 -6.25 -14.06 -14.83
CA GLY A 48 -5.95 -12.62 -14.84
C GLY A 48 -5.45 -12.04 -13.51
N ARG A 49 -5.05 -12.91 -12.56
CA ARG A 49 -4.55 -12.52 -11.23
C ARG A 49 -3.46 -11.44 -11.28
N THR A 50 -2.44 -11.65 -12.10
CA THR A 50 -1.31 -10.70 -12.24
C THR A 50 -1.77 -9.34 -12.73
N GLN A 51 -2.64 -9.30 -13.74
CA GLN A 51 -3.19 -8.06 -14.28
C GLN A 51 -4.09 -7.33 -13.26
N SER A 52 -4.83 -8.09 -12.45
CA SER A 52 -5.64 -7.56 -11.36
C SER A 52 -4.78 -6.91 -10.28
N ILE A 53 -3.68 -7.57 -9.88
CA ILE A 53 -2.69 -7.00 -8.95
C ILE A 53 -2.10 -5.71 -9.52
N GLU A 54 -1.74 -5.69 -10.80
CA GLU A 54 -1.22 -4.48 -11.45
C GLU A 54 -2.23 -3.33 -11.45
N SER A 55 -3.50 -3.64 -11.72
CA SER A 55 -4.58 -2.65 -11.69
C SER A 55 -4.80 -2.11 -10.27
N ALA A 56 -4.76 -2.98 -9.25
CA ALA A 56 -4.83 -2.59 -7.85
C ALA A 56 -3.69 -1.66 -7.44
N VAL A 57 -2.45 -2.00 -7.83
CA VAL A 57 -1.27 -1.18 -7.53
C VAL A 57 -1.33 0.17 -8.26
N ASN A 58 -1.79 0.21 -9.52
CA ASN A 58 -1.97 1.47 -10.24
C ASN A 58 -3.04 2.35 -9.56
N ALA A 59 -4.17 1.77 -9.17
CA ALA A 59 -5.21 2.48 -8.45
C ALA A 59 -4.73 2.98 -7.08
N PHE A 60 -3.92 2.19 -6.36
CA PHE A 60 -3.24 2.62 -5.13
C PHE A 60 -2.35 3.84 -5.39
N VAL A 61 -1.51 3.80 -6.43
CA VAL A 61 -0.61 4.91 -6.81
C VAL A 61 -1.41 6.17 -7.12
N ASP A 62 -2.53 6.06 -7.85
CA ASP A 62 -3.39 7.19 -8.14
C ASP A 62 -4.08 7.74 -6.89
N ALA A 63 -4.56 6.87 -6.00
CA ALA A 63 -5.16 7.25 -4.72
C ALA A 63 -4.18 8.05 -3.86
N THR A 64 -2.88 7.71 -3.86
CA THR A 64 -1.87 8.46 -3.09
C THR A 64 -1.80 9.94 -3.48
N LYS A 65 -2.09 10.29 -4.74
CA LYS A 65 -2.01 11.68 -5.24
C LYS A 65 -3.10 12.57 -4.64
N THR A 66 -4.16 11.97 -4.11
CA THR A 66 -5.31 12.68 -3.53
C THR A 66 -5.14 12.98 -2.03
N LEU A 67 -4.14 12.37 -1.39
CA LEU A 67 -3.84 12.61 0.02
C LEU A 67 -3.32 14.04 0.25
N ALA A 68 -3.53 14.57 1.45
CA ALA A 68 -2.85 15.80 1.87
C ALA A 68 -1.32 15.63 1.81
N ALA A 69 -0.59 16.70 1.47
CA ALA A 69 0.86 16.64 1.26
C ALA A 69 1.64 16.05 2.45
N SER A 70 1.22 16.32 3.69
CA SER A 70 1.85 15.71 4.88
C SER A 70 1.66 14.18 4.91
N ALA A 71 0.48 13.69 4.55
CA ALA A 71 0.18 12.26 4.51
C ALA A 71 0.93 11.57 3.35
N GLN A 72 1.06 12.23 2.20
CA GLN A 72 1.93 11.74 1.12
C GLN A 72 3.38 11.60 1.59
N ALA A 73 3.92 12.62 2.26
CA ALA A 73 5.30 12.57 2.77
C ALA A 73 5.52 11.46 3.81
N GLU A 74 4.55 11.24 4.70
CA GLU A 74 4.58 10.15 5.69
C GLU A 74 4.51 8.77 5.03
N LEU A 75 3.61 8.58 4.06
CA LEU A 75 3.51 7.35 3.28
C LEU A 75 4.80 7.06 2.51
N GLY A 76 5.35 8.06 1.81
CA GLY A 76 6.59 7.90 1.06
C GLY A 76 7.77 7.50 1.96
N GLN A 77 7.84 8.06 3.18
CA GLN A 77 8.85 7.66 4.17
C GLN A 77 8.67 6.21 4.60
N LEU A 78 7.44 5.79 4.88
CA LEU A 78 7.14 4.41 5.20
C LEU A 78 7.57 3.45 4.08
N LEU A 79 7.22 3.76 2.83
CA LEU A 79 7.59 2.93 1.68
C LEU A 79 9.12 2.83 1.53
N ASN A 80 9.84 3.94 1.72
CA ASN A 80 11.31 3.92 1.69
C ASN A 80 11.91 3.08 2.81
N ILE A 81 11.33 3.09 4.01
CA ILE A 81 11.78 2.26 5.14
C ILE A 81 11.54 0.78 4.85
N LEU A 82 10.35 0.44 4.36
CA LEU A 82 9.98 -0.95 4.05
C LEU A 82 10.73 -1.50 2.82
N GLU A 83 11.20 -0.64 1.91
CA GLU A 83 12.05 -1.06 0.79
C GLU A 83 13.52 -1.22 1.22
N ASN A 84 13.99 -0.44 2.20
CA ASN A 84 15.34 -0.56 2.72
C ASN A 84 15.55 -1.92 3.41
N PRO A 85 16.66 -2.66 3.14
CA PRO A 85 16.89 -3.98 3.73
C PRO A 85 16.84 -4.02 5.26
N VAL A 86 17.31 -2.97 5.95
CA VAL A 86 17.28 -2.89 7.41
C VAL A 86 15.86 -2.65 7.91
N GLY A 87 15.15 -1.69 7.34
CA GLY A 87 13.77 -1.39 7.72
C GLY A 87 12.83 -2.57 7.42
N ARG A 88 12.99 -3.18 6.25
CA ARG A 88 12.31 -4.41 5.86
C ARG A 88 12.56 -5.54 6.86
N ARG A 89 13.80 -5.76 7.28
CA ARG A 89 14.11 -6.82 8.25
C ARG A 89 13.51 -6.54 9.62
N LEU A 90 13.54 -5.28 10.09
CA LEU A 90 13.09 -4.91 11.43
C LEU A 90 11.56 -4.81 11.55
N ILE A 91 10.88 -4.34 10.51
CA ILE A 91 9.43 -4.09 10.52
C ILE A 91 8.67 -5.26 9.90
N ALA A 92 9.16 -5.79 8.77
CA ALA A 92 8.48 -6.85 8.04
C ALA A 92 8.99 -8.26 8.35
N ASP A 93 10.06 -8.40 9.15
CA ASP A 93 10.74 -9.68 9.41
C ASP A 93 11.15 -10.42 8.12
N LEU A 94 11.33 -9.69 7.01
CA LEU A 94 11.74 -10.27 5.73
C LEU A 94 13.25 -10.18 5.56
N GLY A 95 13.92 -11.32 5.42
CA GLY A 95 15.36 -11.42 5.10
C GLY A 95 15.68 -11.34 3.60
N THR A 96 14.69 -11.60 2.74
CA THR A 96 14.78 -11.58 1.27
C THR A 96 14.23 -10.26 0.71
N SER A 97 14.39 -10.02 -0.60
CA SER A 97 13.67 -8.92 -1.26
C SER A 97 12.17 -9.20 -1.34
N TRP A 98 11.37 -8.16 -1.61
CA TRP A 98 9.92 -8.29 -1.78
C TRP A 98 9.55 -9.21 -2.95
N GLU A 99 10.33 -9.20 -4.05
CA GLU A 99 10.18 -10.12 -5.19
C GLU A 99 10.35 -11.59 -4.81
N GLN A 100 11.13 -11.86 -3.77
CA GLN A 100 11.49 -13.20 -3.31
C GLN A 100 10.70 -13.61 -2.06
N ALA A 101 9.91 -12.70 -1.48
CA ALA A 101 9.10 -13.00 -0.31
C ALA A 101 7.96 -13.94 -0.70
N THR A 102 7.80 -15.02 0.07
CA THR A 102 6.69 -15.95 -0.15
C THR A 102 5.36 -15.33 0.30
N PRO A 103 4.22 -15.76 -0.26
CA PRO A 103 2.90 -15.27 0.18
C PRO A 103 2.68 -15.42 1.70
N ALA A 104 3.16 -16.53 2.29
CA ALA A 104 3.06 -16.76 3.73
C ALA A 104 3.86 -15.74 4.56
N GLN A 105 5.05 -15.36 4.10
CA GLN A 105 5.87 -14.35 4.77
C GLN A 105 5.24 -12.96 4.68
N VAL A 106 4.68 -12.60 3.52
CA VAL A 106 3.97 -11.33 3.34
C VAL A 106 2.73 -11.28 4.23
N GLN A 107 1.97 -12.36 4.34
CA GLN A 107 0.83 -12.42 5.25
C GLN A 107 1.23 -12.33 6.72
N ALA A 108 2.32 -12.99 7.13
CA ALA A 108 2.85 -12.86 8.48
C ALA A 108 3.25 -11.42 8.79
N PHE A 109 3.88 -10.73 7.84
CA PHE A 109 4.16 -9.29 7.93
C PHE A 109 2.88 -8.47 8.07
N LEU A 110 1.87 -8.67 7.22
CA LEU A 110 0.65 -7.86 7.26
C LEU A 110 -0.09 -7.99 8.60
N VAL A 111 -0.12 -9.20 9.17
CA VAL A 111 -0.68 -9.45 10.50
C VAL A 111 0.15 -8.77 11.59
N SER A 112 1.48 -8.93 11.57
CA SER A 112 2.34 -8.32 12.59
C SER A 112 2.37 -6.79 12.50
N PHE A 113 2.24 -6.24 11.30
CA PHE A 113 2.27 -4.80 11.06
C PHE A 113 0.97 -4.11 11.49
N ARG A 114 -0.19 -4.77 11.35
CA ARG A 114 -1.46 -4.31 11.89
C ARG A 114 -1.40 -4.11 13.39
N ASP A 115 -0.88 -5.13 14.09
CA ASP A 115 -0.87 -5.21 15.54
C ASP A 115 0.53 -4.83 16.11
N HIS A 116 1.26 -3.98 15.39
CA HIS A 116 2.68 -3.71 15.68
C HIS A 116 2.86 -3.12 17.10
N PRO A 117 3.84 -3.60 17.90
CA PRO A 117 4.01 -3.19 19.30
C PRO A 117 4.45 -1.73 19.48
N ILE A 118 5.01 -1.12 18.43
CA ILE A 118 5.28 0.32 18.37
C ILE A 118 4.05 1.01 17.76
N PRO A 119 3.21 1.71 18.55
CA PRO A 119 1.94 2.26 18.07
C PRO A 119 2.11 3.29 16.94
N ALA A 120 3.26 3.96 16.90
CA ALA A 120 3.59 4.90 15.84
C ALA A 120 3.58 4.26 14.44
N LEU A 121 3.81 2.95 14.32
CA LEU A 121 3.87 2.23 13.04
C LEU A 121 2.50 1.76 12.54
N GLN A 122 1.51 1.62 13.43
CA GLN A 122 0.17 1.14 13.07
C GLN A 122 -0.57 2.04 12.06
N PRO A 123 -0.48 3.39 12.13
CA PRO A 123 -1.03 4.26 11.09
C PRO A 123 -0.48 3.95 9.69
N GLY A 124 0.76 3.44 9.60
CA GLY A 124 1.35 3.01 8.35
C GLY A 124 0.64 1.81 7.74
N TYR A 125 0.32 0.80 8.56
CA TYR A 125 -0.49 -0.34 8.13
C TYR A 125 -1.86 0.13 7.64
N HIS A 126 -2.57 0.95 8.43
CA HIS A 126 -3.89 1.44 8.07
C HIS A 126 -3.87 2.24 6.77
N ALA A 127 -2.87 3.11 6.57
CA ALA A 127 -2.73 3.85 5.32
C ALA A 127 -2.55 2.91 4.11
N LEU A 128 -1.67 1.90 4.21
CA LEU A 128 -1.47 0.93 3.12
C LEU A 128 -2.73 0.12 2.84
N HIS A 129 -3.37 -0.38 3.90
CA HIS A 129 -4.60 -1.15 3.82
C HIS A 129 -5.72 -0.32 3.16
N ASP A 130 -6.00 0.87 3.68
CA ASP A 130 -7.13 1.69 3.24
C ASP A 130 -6.95 2.17 1.80
N LEU A 131 -5.72 2.57 1.42
CA LEU A 131 -5.42 2.93 0.03
C LEU A 131 -5.54 1.74 -0.91
N MET A 132 -5.12 0.54 -0.49
CA MET A 132 -5.23 -0.67 -1.31
C MET A 132 -6.69 -1.07 -1.49
N MET A 133 -7.47 -1.08 -0.41
CA MET A 133 -8.91 -1.39 -0.48
C MET A 133 -9.68 -0.35 -1.29
N ALA A 134 -9.42 0.94 -1.06
CA ALA A 134 -10.06 2.02 -1.82
C ALA A 134 -9.70 1.96 -3.31
N GLY A 135 -8.44 1.68 -3.63
CA GLY A 135 -7.98 1.48 -5.00
C GLY A 135 -8.65 0.28 -5.65
N TRP A 136 -8.66 -0.87 -5.00
CA TRP A 136 -9.25 -2.11 -5.52
C TRP A 136 -10.77 -1.99 -5.74
N TYR A 137 -11.52 -1.60 -4.72
CA TYR A 137 -12.99 -1.52 -4.83
C TYR A 137 -13.48 -0.27 -5.59
N GLY A 138 -12.57 0.67 -5.89
CA GLY A 138 -12.82 1.77 -6.81
C GLY A 138 -12.80 1.38 -8.29
N LEU A 139 -12.25 0.22 -8.64
CA LEU A 139 -12.15 -0.27 -10.01
C LEU A 139 -13.53 -0.76 -10.52
N PRO A 140 -14.03 -0.25 -11.67
CA PRO A 140 -15.32 -0.66 -12.23
C PRO A 140 -15.44 -2.16 -12.48
N GLU A 141 -14.33 -2.83 -12.78
CA GLU A 141 -14.27 -4.27 -13.01
C GLU A 141 -14.74 -5.07 -11.80
N GLN A 142 -14.56 -4.54 -10.58
CA GLN A 142 -14.95 -5.23 -9.34
C GLN A 142 -16.44 -5.10 -9.04
N TRP A 143 -17.13 -4.11 -9.61
CA TRP A 143 -18.53 -3.86 -9.29
C TRP A 143 -19.45 -4.97 -9.78
N ALA A 144 -19.15 -5.55 -10.95
CA ALA A 144 -19.91 -6.66 -11.52
C ALA A 144 -19.89 -7.88 -10.61
N ASP A 145 -18.73 -8.24 -10.07
CA ASP A 145 -18.56 -9.39 -9.17
C ASP A 145 -19.24 -9.15 -7.81
N MET A 146 -19.35 -7.88 -7.38
CA MET A 146 -20.08 -7.49 -6.17
C MET A 146 -21.61 -7.42 -6.36
N GLY A 147 -22.11 -7.58 -7.59
CA GLY A 147 -23.53 -7.34 -7.91
C GLY A 147 -23.93 -5.87 -7.79
N TYR A 148 -22.95 -4.95 -7.80
CA TYR A 148 -23.19 -3.51 -7.75
C TYR A 148 -23.26 -2.95 -9.18
N PRO A 149 -24.36 -2.27 -9.58
CA PRO A 149 -24.48 -1.73 -10.93
C PRO A 149 -23.58 -0.51 -11.21
N GLY A 150 -22.76 -0.12 -10.24
CA GLY A 150 -22.00 1.12 -10.25
C GLY A 150 -22.76 2.29 -9.61
N PRO A 151 -22.10 3.44 -9.47
CA PRO A 151 -22.70 4.65 -8.92
C PRO A 151 -23.98 5.04 -9.68
N PRO A 152 -25.03 5.52 -8.99
CA PRO A 152 -26.34 5.80 -9.58
C PRO A 152 -26.35 6.92 -10.62
N PHE A 153 -25.23 7.63 -10.82
CA PHE A 153 -25.09 8.70 -11.80
C PHE A 153 -24.53 8.17 -13.12
N GLN A 154 -25.41 7.58 -13.93
CA GLN A 154 -25.43 7.90 -15.35
C GLN A 154 -26.46 9.00 -15.58
N VAL A 155 -26.12 10.27 -15.32
CA VAL A 155 -26.98 11.37 -15.77
C VAL A 155 -26.12 12.60 -16.10
N LEU A 156 -25.94 12.79 -17.41
CA LEU A 156 -25.64 14.02 -18.19
C LEU A 156 -24.47 14.92 -17.74
#